data_AF-A0A7X7MMQ2-F1
#
_entry.id   AF-A0A7X7MMQ2-F1
#
_cell.length_a   1.000
_cell.length_b   1.000
_cell.length_c   1.000
_cell.angle_alpha   90.00
_cell.angle_beta   90.00
_cell.angle_gamma   90.00
#
_symmetry.space_group_name_H-M   'P 1'
#
loop_
_entity.id
_entity.type
_entity.pdbx_description
1 polymer ?
#
loop_
_entity_poly.entity_id
_entity_poly.type
_entity_poly.pdbx_seq_one_letter_code
_entity_poly.pdbx_strand_id
1 'polypeptide(L)' 'MKTISSRPHIKARLRYLRREILAERISYEEIAELEGLAKHIEPSDVLLLQWAGVPEFHESKRKAKESR' A
#
# COMPACT_ATOMS: atom_id res chain seq x y z
N MET A 1 -14.66 -19.02 3.80
CA MET A 1 -14.55 -17.60 4.20
C MET A 1 -13.57 -17.51 5.37
N LYS A 2 -12.40 -16.88 5.23
CA LYS A 2 -11.44 -16.71 6.34
C LYS A 2 -11.45 -15.26 6.80
N THR A 3 -12.28 -14.95 7.80
CA THR A 3 -12.22 -13.68 8.53
C THR A 3 -11.37 -13.88 9.77
N ILE A 4 -10.05 -13.78 9.62
CA ILE A 4 -9.15 -13.66 10.76
C ILE A 4 -8.22 -12.50 10.45
N SER A 5 -8.64 -11.29 10.81
CA SER A 5 -7.69 -10.20 10.90
C SER A 5 -8.12 -9.27 12.02
N SER A 6 -7.79 -9.69 13.24
CA SER A 6 -7.79 -8.76 14.36
C SER A 6 -6.75 -7.67 14.06
N ARG A 7 -7.09 -6.40 14.31
CA ARG A 7 -6.22 -5.24 14.01
C ARG A 7 -4.75 -5.40 14.44
N PRO A 8 -4.40 -6.08 15.56
CA PRO A 8 -2.99 -6.32 15.92
C PRO A 8 -2.20 -7.14 14.90
N HIS A 9 -2.85 -8.11 14.24
CA HIS A 9 -2.20 -8.98 13.25
C HIS A 9 -1.83 -8.20 11.98
N ILE A 10 -2.71 -7.32 11.50
CA ILE A 10 -2.45 -6.47 10.33
C ILE A 10 -1.25 -5.56 10.57
N LYS A 11 -1.19 -4.90 11.74
CA LYS A 11 -0.05 -4.03 12.09
C LYS A 11 1.27 -4.81 12.11
N ALA A 12 1.28 -6.02 12.65
CA ALA A 12 2.47 -6.88 12.65
C ALA A 12 2.88 -7.27 11.23
N ARG A 13 1.92 -7.59 10.36
CA ARG A 13 2.18 -7.93 8.97
C ARG A 13 2.74 -6.75 8.17
N LEU A 14 2.16 -5.56 8.31
CA LEU A 14 2.68 -4.34 7.67
C LEU A 14 4.10 -4.00 8.13
N ARG A 15 4.43 -4.20 9.42
CA ARG A 15 5.81 -4.05 9.91
C ARG A 15 6.78 -5.07 9.29
N TYR A 16 6.33 -6.31 9.10
CA TYR A 16 7.14 -7.32 8.41
C TYR A 16 7.39 -6.90 6.95
N LEU A 17 6.33 -6.54 6.21
CA LEU A 17 6.43 -6.13 4.80
C LEU A 17 7.35 -4.91 4.63
N ARG A 18 7.27 -3.93 5.53
CA ARG A 18 8.19 -2.78 5.56
C ARG A 18 9.66 -3.21 5.64
N ARG A 19 9.97 -4.20 6.48
CA ARG A 19 11.36 -4.70 6.62
C ARG A 19 11.82 -5.41 5.36
N GLU A 20 10.96 -6.20 4.72
CA GLU A 20 11.29 -6.88 3.46
C GLU A 20 11.50 -5.88 2.31
N ILE A 21 10.71 -4.80 2.25
CA ILE A 21 10.91 -3.69 1.31
C ILE A 21 12.26 -3.01 1.55
N LEU A 22 12.57 -2.63 2.79
CA LEU A 22 13.83 -1.95 3.13
C LEU A 22 15.07 -2.84 2.92
N ALA A 23 14.90 -4.16 3.02
CA ALA A 23 15.93 -5.14 2.71
C ALA A 23 15.97 -5.53 1.22
N GLU A 24 15.16 -4.87 0.38
CA GLU A 24 15.07 -5.10 -1.08
C GLU A 24 14.86 -6.57 -1.47
N ARG A 25 14.10 -7.31 -0.65
CA ARG A 25 13.89 -8.75 -0.82
C ARG A 25 12.42 -9.20 -0.75
N ILE A 26 11.49 -8.24 -0.77
CA ILE A 26 10.07 -8.54 -0.82
C ILE A 26 9.70 -9.31 -2.10
N SER A 27 8.89 -10.35 -1.96
CA SER A 27 8.41 -11.14 -3.09
C SER A 27 7.19 -10.52 -3.78
N TYR A 28 6.91 -10.93 -5.03
CA TYR A 28 5.71 -10.49 -5.74
C TYR A 28 4.41 -10.89 -5.03
N GLU A 29 4.36 -12.06 -4.38
CA GLU A 29 3.20 -12.50 -3.60
C GLU A 29 2.96 -11.58 -2.39
N GLU A 30 4.03 -11.13 -1.73
CA GLU A 30 3.95 -10.20 -0.61
C GLU A 30 3.56 -8.78 -1.05
N ILE A 31 3.96 -8.35 -2.25
CA ILE A 31 3.47 -7.09 -2.85
C ILE A 31 1.96 -7.20 -3.11
N ALA A 32 1.50 -8.30 -3.73
CA ALA A 32 0.08 -8.53 -3.95
C ALA A 32 -0.73 -8.58 -2.64
N GLU A 33 -0.15 -9.15 -1.57
CA GLU A 33 -0.74 -9.08 -0.22
C GLU A 33 -0.81 -7.64 0.29
N LEU A 34 0.26 -6.86 0.13
CA LEU A 34 0.35 -5.46 0.57
C LEU A 34 -0.71 -4.58 -0.10
N GLU A 35 -0.96 -4.76 -1.40
CA GLU A 35 -2.05 -4.08 -2.14
C GLU A 35 -3.42 -4.32 -1.47
N GLY A 36 -3.72 -5.56 -1.08
CA GLY A 36 -4.95 -5.92 -0.37
C GLY A 36 -5.05 -5.31 1.05
N LEU A 37 -3.92 -4.89 1.62
CA LEU A 37 -3.84 -4.25 2.94
C LEU A 37 -3.86 -2.71 2.88
N ALA A 38 -3.90 -2.10 1.69
CA ALA A 38 -3.80 -0.65 1.50
C ALA A 38 -4.72 0.18 2.44
N LYS A 39 -5.97 -0.26 2.61
CA LYS A 39 -6.98 0.40 3.48
C LYS A 39 -6.61 0.44 4.97
N HIS A 40 -5.56 -0.27 5.39
CA HIS A 40 -5.09 -0.34 6.77
C HIS A 40 -3.76 0.37 6.99
N ILE A 41 -3.14 0.89 5.92
CA ILE A 41 -1.90 1.65 5.98
C ILE A 41 -2.21 3.08 6.46
N GLU A 42 -1.33 3.66 7.29
CA GLU A 42 -1.49 5.06 7.68
C GLU A 42 -1.38 5.97 6.46
N PRO A 43 -2.25 6.99 6.30
CA PRO A 43 -2.19 7.91 5.16
C PRO A 43 -0.84 8.64 5.00
N SER A 44 -0.06 8.73 6.07
CA SER A 44 1.28 9.31 6.08
C SER A 44 2.41 8.31 5.77
N ASP A 45 2.13 7.01 5.69
CA ASP A 45 3.14 5.98 5.41
C ASP A 45 3.36 5.82 3.89
N VAL A 46 4.02 6.82 3.31
CA VAL A 46 4.29 6.91 1.87
C VAL A 46 4.97 5.66 1.33
N LEU A 47 5.91 5.07 2.08
CA LEU A 47 6.64 3.87 1.65
C LEU A 47 5.68 2.70 1.41
N LEU A 48 4.86 2.36 2.41
CA LEU A 48 3.92 1.25 2.27
C LEU A 48 2.82 1.55 1.26
N LEU A 49 2.35 2.80 1.19
CA LEU A 49 1.33 3.22 0.23
C LEU A 49 1.82 3.11 -1.22
N GLN A 50 3.04 3.55 -1.52
CA GLN A 50 3.62 3.45 -2.86
C GLN A 50 3.79 2.00 -3.29
N TRP A 51 4.33 1.13 -2.42
CA TRP A 51 4.46 -0.30 -2.72
C TRP A 51 3.12 -1.05 -2.75
N ALA A 52 2.09 -0.52 -2.10
CA ALA A 52 0.70 -1.00 -2.21
C ALA A 52 -0.03 -0.48 -3.47
N GLY A 53 0.67 0.25 -4.34
CA GLY A 53 0.08 0.81 -5.57
C GLY A 53 -0.89 1.97 -5.35
N VAL A 54 -0.88 2.62 -4.18
CA VAL A 54 -1.73 3.77 -3.88
C VAL A 54 -1.11 5.04 -4.48
N PRO A 55 -1.80 5.74 -5.41
CA PRO A 55 -1.28 6.97 -5.99
C PRO A 55 -1.06 8.05 -4.92
N GLU A 56 0.12 8.67 -4.92
CA GLU A 56 0.48 9.75 -3.97
C GLU A 56 -0.32 11.05 -4.23
N PHE A 57 -0.79 11.24 -5.46
CA PHE A 57 -1.66 12.34 -5.85
C PHE A 57 -2.91 11.76 -6.48
N HIS A 58 -4.09 12.05 -5.91
CA HIS A 58 -5.33 11.88 -6.66
C HIS A 58 -5.17 12.65 -7.99
N GLU A 59 -5.40 12.00 -9.13
CA GLU A 59 -5.47 12.61 -10.47
C GLU A 59 -6.62 13.64 -10.61
N SER A 60 -6.98 14.35 -9.54
CA SER A 60 -7.89 15.47 -9.59
C SER A 60 -7.24 16.63 -10.36
N LYS A 61 -7.58 16.67 -11.65
CA LYS A 61 -7.51 17.81 -12.61
C LYS A 61 -6.25 17.94 -13.48
N ARG A 62 -5.98 16.95 -14.33
CA ARG A 62 -5.22 17.15 -15.60
C ARG A 62 -6.07 17.03 -16.89
N LYS A 63 -7.39 17.19 -16.81
CA LYS A 63 -8.30 17.29 -17.97
C LYS A 63 -8.91 18.70 -18.11
N ALA A 64 -8.10 19.76 -18.05
CA ALA A 64 -8.59 21.14 -18.20
C ALA A 64 -7.75 22.02 -19.15
N LYS A 65 -6.93 21.42 -20.02
CA LYS A 65 -6.08 22.22 -20.93
C LYS A 65 -5.80 21.61 -22.29
N GLU A 66 -6.78 20.88 -22.83
CA GLU A 66 -6.75 20.36 -24.21
C GLU A 66 -8.02 20.78 -24.95
N SER A 67 -8.38 22.06 -24.77
CA SER A 67 -9.37 22.77 -25.57
C SER A 67 -8.81 24.17 -25.81
N ARG A 68 -7.82 24.27 -26.68
CA ARG A 68 -7.41 25.50 -27.37
C ARG A 68 -6.93 25.14 -28.76
#